data_AF-A0A416X086-F1
#
_entry.id   AF-A0A416X086-F1
#
_cell.length_a   1.000
_cell.length_b   1.000
_cell.length_c   1.000
_cell.angle_alpha   90.00
_cell.angle_beta   90.00
_cell.angle_gamma   90.00
#
_symmetry.space_group_name_H-M   'P 1'
#
loop_
_entity.id
_entity.type
_entity.pdbx_description
1 polymer ?
#
loop_
_entity_poly.entity_id
_entity_poly.type
_entity_poly.pdbx_seq_one_letter_code
_entity_poly.pdbx_strand_id
1 'polypeptide(L)'
;MKYRLRNTFFFSLLLVFLFACSNEEPDGLLPGDTKTVDFRLMLSASQEENSQNTTQYEGMRNILVVITDNDGKILQREEEDLQWEEGKEAILEEGFSMEVPKEAAYVYAFSNLNSPLLENKEHILEALEVGKTLPVSFDEQGILNGSIPDAKIKNDVKIVVDERNSIPMSSHPHKLESEMVEIPLYRMIAKVKMSIENKTAGEVAVSKMTLEKFQNDRKIYMLPYKSLENIKEEDIPLFPDNDATGFSNVDKIFFEQGEESSFELATADKREAIFYVHESMLDGQDNIKVQTTIQRQEEKEQNLTGVTHFTYVRRNDLLIIPLVISDYSLEVTVSEQRAPIGGYPFTYEMSLVPSLAYSIKNSGELTIKLALIQQNLDGTGGSGVQFTTKDWQLTSDGNDAITWKDSQPNEGDEVTQVTLMVHKQGSAQLSFTAVTENNKEISYTIELIYK
;
A
#
# COMPACT_ATOMS: atom_id res chain seq x y z
N MET A 1 -9.95 8.87 42.98
CA MET A 1 -9.46 9.24 44.32
C MET A 1 -10.18 8.40 45.40
N LYS A 2 -9.65 7.22 45.72
CA LYS A 2 -10.02 6.43 46.92
C LYS A 2 -8.78 5.68 47.38
N TYR A 3 -8.01 6.32 48.25
CA TYR A 3 -6.92 5.69 48.99
C TYR A 3 -7.52 4.82 50.10
N ARG A 4 -7.03 3.58 50.24
CA ARG A 4 -7.21 2.77 51.44
C ARG A 4 -5.82 2.45 52.01
N LEU A 5 -5.39 3.26 52.97
CA LEU A 5 -4.37 2.88 53.95
C LEU A 5 -4.97 1.83 54.90
N ARG A 6 -4.21 0.77 55.19
CA ARG A 6 -4.32 0.03 56.44
C ARG A 6 -2.93 -0.15 57.03
N ASN A 7 -2.67 0.65 58.05
CA ASN A 7 -1.55 0.53 58.97
C ASN A 7 -1.82 -0.64 59.92
N THR A 8 -0.86 -1.49 60.26
CA THR A 8 -0.55 -1.87 61.65
C THR A 8 0.62 -2.86 61.80
N PHE A 9 1.53 -2.45 62.70
CA PHE A 9 2.39 -3.22 63.61
C PHE A 9 3.71 -3.87 63.13
N PHE A 10 4.78 -3.21 63.59
CA PHE A 10 6.09 -3.71 63.96
C PHE A 10 6.07 -5.11 64.62
N PHE A 11 6.87 -6.02 64.11
CA PHE A 11 7.58 -7.00 64.93
C PHE A 11 8.99 -7.18 64.36
N SER A 12 9.97 -6.68 65.10
CA SER A 12 11.39 -6.92 64.85
C SER A 12 11.71 -8.32 65.38
N LEU A 13 11.99 -9.26 64.49
CA LEU A 13 12.61 -10.53 64.84
C LEU A 13 13.86 -10.69 63.97
N LEU A 14 14.99 -10.35 64.57
CA LEU A 14 16.33 -10.67 64.11
C LEU A 14 16.45 -12.20 64.07
N LEU A 15 16.36 -12.80 62.89
CA LEU A 15 16.65 -14.22 62.70
C LEU A 15 17.97 -14.36 61.94
N VAL A 16 19.01 -14.74 62.69
CA VAL A 16 20.28 -15.22 62.18
C VAL A 16 20.02 -16.53 61.45
N PHE A 17 20.17 -16.55 60.12
CA PHE A 17 20.32 -17.78 59.36
C PHE A 17 21.78 -17.96 58.91
N LEU A 18 22.30 -19.10 59.32
CA LEU A 18 23.59 -19.67 58.99
C LEU A 18 23.70 -19.91 57.48
N PHE A 19 24.91 -19.70 56.96
CA PHE A 19 25.34 -20.18 55.65
C PHE A 19 25.04 -21.68 55.48
N ALA A 20 24.16 -21.99 54.54
CA ALA A 20 24.16 -23.25 53.81
C ALA A 20 24.33 -22.87 52.34
N CYS A 21 25.45 -23.27 51.73
CA CYS A 21 25.66 -23.19 50.29
C CYS A 21 24.61 -24.06 49.59
N SER A 22 23.53 -23.44 49.14
CA SER A 22 22.73 -23.92 48.02
C SER A 22 23.17 -23.09 46.81
N ASN A 23 23.83 -23.73 45.85
CA ASN A 23 24.08 -23.16 44.53
C ASN A 23 22.76 -23.17 43.74
N GLU A 24 21.81 -22.34 44.13
CA GLU A 24 20.75 -21.90 43.25
C GLU A 24 21.13 -20.47 42.85
N GLU A 25 21.63 -20.31 41.62
CA GLU A 25 21.67 -18.98 41.01
C GLU A 25 20.24 -18.41 41.06
N PRO A 26 20.07 -17.15 41.48
CA PRO A 26 18.76 -16.53 41.41
C PRO A 26 18.33 -16.48 39.94
N ASP A 27 17.29 -17.23 39.59
CA ASP A 27 16.58 -17.06 38.31
C ASP A 27 15.93 -15.67 38.31
N GLY A 28 16.63 -14.69 37.74
CA GLY A 28 16.15 -13.32 37.57
C GLY A 28 17.29 -12.29 37.53
N LEU A 29 17.08 -11.22 36.77
CA LEU A 29 18.01 -10.08 36.71
C LEU A 29 18.19 -9.46 38.11
N LEU A 30 19.45 -9.29 38.55
CA LEU A 30 19.75 -8.69 39.85
C LEU A 30 19.49 -7.17 39.82
N PRO A 31 19.14 -6.54 40.95
CA PRO A 31 19.01 -5.09 41.04
C PRO A 31 20.34 -4.41 40.68
N GLY A 32 20.36 -3.69 39.55
CA GLY A 32 21.57 -3.06 39.00
C GLY A 32 22.01 -3.58 37.64
N ASP A 33 21.37 -4.61 37.10
CA ASP A 33 21.68 -5.18 35.77
C ASP A 33 20.69 -4.74 34.67
N THR A 34 19.76 -3.85 34.99
CA THR A 34 18.76 -3.30 34.06
C THR A 34 18.91 -1.80 33.86
N LYS A 35 18.29 -1.31 32.78
CA LYS A 35 18.03 0.11 32.50
C LYS A 35 16.54 0.26 32.15
N THR A 36 15.91 1.37 32.55
CA THR A 36 14.56 1.72 32.10
C THR A 36 14.63 2.30 30.69
N VAL A 37 13.73 1.87 29.80
CA VAL A 37 13.58 2.43 28.45
C VAL A 37 12.10 2.68 28.19
N ASP A 38 11.81 3.84 27.62
CA ASP A 38 10.50 4.24 27.12
C ASP A 38 10.39 3.83 25.64
N PHE A 39 9.31 3.12 25.32
CA PHE A 39 8.99 2.69 23.96
C PHE A 39 7.77 3.42 23.46
N ARG A 40 7.80 3.79 22.18
CA ARG A 40 6.65 4.34 21.46
C ARG A 40 6.46 3.58 20.16
N LEU A 41 5.47 2.70 20.14
CA LEU A 41 5.11 1.91 18.97
C LEU A 41 4.13 2.73 18.15
N MET A 42 4.35 2.83 16.84
CA MET A 42 3.51 3.62 15.94
C MET A 42 3.27 2.85 14.66
N LEU A 43 2.03 2.83 14.19
CA LEU A 43 1.76 2.35 12.84
C LEU A 43 2.55 3.21 11.83
N SER A 44 3.36 2.55 11.01
CA SER A 44 4.07 3.20 9.91
C SER A 44 3.05 3.66 8.87
N ALA A 45 2.74 4.95 8.84
CA ALA A 45 1.89 5.53 7.80
C ALA A 45 2.77 5.82 6.58
N SER A 46 2.51 5.12 5.47
CA SER A 46 3.24 5.36 4.22
C SER A 46 3.04 6.75 3.63
N GLN A 47 2.00 7.51 4.01
CA GLN A 47 1.80 8.95 3.76
C GLN A 47 0.80 9.54 4.79
N GLU A 48 0.81 10.86 5.02
CA GLU A 48 -0.09 11.59 5.95
C GLU A 48 -1.60 11.28 5.71
N GLU A 49 -1.99 10.87 4.50
CA GLU A 49 -3.36 10.47 4.13
C GLU A 49 -3.82 9.11 4.71
N ASN A 50 -2.92 8.28 5.26
CA ASN A 50 -3.29 6.94 5.74
C ASN A 50 -4.11 6.99 7.05
N SER A 51 -3.92 8.04 7.87
CA SER A 51 -4.68 8.26 9.12
C SER A 51 -6.18 8.47 8.86
N GLN A 52 -6.54 9.19 7.79
CA GLN A 52 -7.94 9.46 7.42
C GLN A 52 -8.66 8.25 6.81
N ASN A 53 -7.91 7.27 6.32
CA ASN A 53 -8.49 6.07 5.71
C ASN A 53 -8.51 4.88 6.67
N THR A 54 -7.93 4.98 7.86
CA THR A 54 -7.79 3.84 8.80
C THR A 54 -9.15 3.47 9.43
N THR A 55 -9.50 2.18 9.41
CA THR A 55 -10.72 1.69 10.07
C THR A 55 -10.46 1.34 11.53
N GLN A 56 -11.52 1.25 12.35
CA GLN A 56 -11.41 0.84 13.76
C GLN A 56 -10.75 -0.53 13.99
N TYR A 57 -10.72 -1.38 12.96
CA TYR A 57 -10.18 -2.75 13.04
C TYR A 57 -8.70 -2.87 12.67
N GLU A 58 -8.10 -1.81 12.14
CA GLU A 58 -6.74 -1.81 11.61
C GLU A 58 -5.64 -1.53 12.66
N GLY A 59 -6.03 -1.24 13.90
CA GLY A 59 -5.10 -0.91 14.98
C GLY A 59 -4.43 -2.11 15.65
N MET A 60 -3.53 -1.80 16.57
CA MET A 60 -2.90 -2.75 17.48
C MET A 60 -3.93 -3.27 18.50
N ARG A 61 -3.97 -4.58 18.72
CA ARG A 61 -4.78 -5.23 19.78
C ARG A 61 -3.93 -5.94 20.81
N ASN A 62 -2.78 -6.41 20.40
CA ASN A 62 -1.76 -6.98 21.26
C ASN A 62 -0.41 -6.55 20.71
N ILE A 63 0.54 -6.30 21.61
CA ILE A 63 1.92 -5.97 21.27
C ILE A 63 2.85 -7.02 21.88
N LEU A 64 3.92 -7.34 21.15
CA LEU A 64 5.03 -8.15 21.62
C LEU A 64 6.31 -7.39 21.33
N VAL A 65 7.08 -7.11 22.37
CA VAL A 65 8.41 -6.51 22.25
C VAL A 65 9.46 -7.54 22.58
N VAL A 66 10.51 -7.60 21.76
CA VAL A 66 11.60 -8.57 21.85
C VAL A 66 12.92 -7.82 21.92
N ILE A 67 13.68 -8.08 22.97
CA ILE A 67 14.94 -7.41 23.29
C ILE A 67 16.10 -8.37 23.03
N THR A 68 17.12 -7.92 22.29
CA THR A 68 18.29 -8.74 21.96
C THR A 68 19.61 -8.10 22.35
N ASP A 69 20.65 -8.92 22.49
CA ASP A 69 22.04 -8.46 22.54
C ASP A 69 22.57 -8.04 21.15
N ASN A 70 23.87 -7.72 21.10
CA ASN A 70 24.55 -7.28 19.86
C ASN A 70 24.62 -8.37 18.78
N ASP A 71 24.57 -9.64 19.16
CA ASP A 71 24.61 -10.79 18.25
C ASP A 71 23.19 -11.25 17.87
N GLY A 72 22.16 -10.54 18.35
CA GLY A 72 20.76 -10.82 18.06
C GLY A 72 20.14 -11.89 18.95
N LYS A 73 20.83 -12.38 19.98
CA LYS A 73 20.25 -13.35 20.92
C LYS A 73 19.18 -12.67 21.76
N ILE A 74 17.98 -13.26 21.81
CA ILE A 74 16.85 -12.76 22.59
C ILE A 74 17.16 -12.93 24.08
N LEU A 75 17.13 -11.80 24.80
CA LEU A 75 17.36 -11.71 26.24
C LEU A 75 16.06 -11.63 27.02
N GLN A 76 15.08 -10.91 26.48
CA GLN A 76 13.79 -10.66 27.11
C GLN A 76 12.72 -10.49 26.03
N ARG A 77 11.49 -10.83 26.39
CA ARG A 77 10.30 -10.45 25.63
C ARG A 77 9.20 -10.02 26.60
N GLU A 78 8.36 -9.09 26.18
CA GLU A 78 7.21 -8.60 26.92
C GLU A 78 5.99 -8.59 25.98
N GLU A 79 4.85 -9.07 26.45
CA GLU A 79 3.60 -9.12 25.68
C GLU A 79 2.49 -8.42 26.46
N GLU A 80 1.74 -7.56 25.77
CA GLU A 80 0.63 -6.82 26.36
C GLU A 80 -0.60 -6.86 25.45
N ASP A 81 -1.73 -7.25 26.03
CA ASP A 81 -3.04 -7.12 25.40
C ASP A 81 -3.56 -5.70 25.60
N LEU A 82 -3.69 -4.99 24.48
CA LEU A 82 -4.28 -3.66 24.46
C LEU A 82 -5.81 -3.82 24.59
N GLN A 83 -6.43 -2.99 25.42
CA GLN A 83 -7.87 -3.04 25.71
C GLN A 83 -8.71 -2.48 24.54
N TRP A 84 -8.57 -3.07 23.35
CA TRP A 84 -9.37 -2.75 22.18
C TRP A 84 -10.81 -3.24 22.38
N GLU A 85 -11.77 -2.39 22.02
CA GLU A 85 -13.20 -2.69 22.08
C GLU A 85 -13.87 -2.25 20.77
N GLU A 86 -14.85 -3.03 20.31
CA GLU A 86 -15.66 -2.69 19.14
C GLU A 86 -16.35 -1.33 19.34
N GLY A 87 -16.32 -0.48 18.30
CA GLY A 87 -16.89 0.86 18.33
C GLY A 87 -15.95 1.95 18.86
N LYS A 88 -14.74 1.59 19.33
CA LYS A 88 -13.69 2.56 19.66
C LYS A 88 -12.74 2.80 18.50
N GLU A 89 -12.05 3.93 18.53
CA GLU A 89 -11.00 4.23 17.58
C GLU A 89 -9.88 3.19 17.65
N ALA A 90 -9.26 2.93 16.49
CA ALA A 90 -8.13 2.03 16.40
C ALA A 90 -6.94 2.58 17.21
N ILE A 91 -6.23 1.71 17.92
CA ILE A 91 -4.99 2.07 18.61
C ILE A 91 -3.87 2.05 17.56
N LEU A 92 -3.45 3.23 17.12
CA LEU A 92 -2.41 3.42 16.09
C LEU A 92 -1.05 3.76 16.69
N GLU A 93 -1.04 4.10 17.96
CA GLU A 93 0.15 4.45 18.73
C GLU A 93 -0.03 3.93 20.16
N GLU A 94 1.03 3.39 20.74
CA GLU A 94 1.05 2.92 22.13
C GLU A 94 2.42 3.23 22.75
N GLY A 95 2.41 3.69 24.00
CA GLY A 95 3.62 4.13 24.70
C GLY A 95 3.71 3.55 26.11
N PHE A 96 4.86 2.95 26.44
CA PHE A 96 5.06 2.30 27.73
C PHE A 96 6.54 2.31 28.13
N SER A 97 6.82 2.05 29.40
CA SER A 97 8.17 1.95 29.95
C SER A 97 8.44 0.54 30.44
N MET A 98 9.64 0.01 30.22
CA MET A 98 10.04 -1.29 30.75
C MET A 98 11.50 -1.29 31.20
N GLU A 99 11.81 -2.16 32.16
CA GLU A 99 13.19 -2.50 32.52
C GLU A 99 13.74 -3.50 31.50
N VAL A 100 14.89 -3.18 30.89
CA VAL A 100 15.62 -4.05 29.95
C VAL A 100 17.02 -4.35 30.47
N PRO A 101 17.65 -5.50 30.13
CA PRO A 101 19.02 -5.81 30.52
C PRO A 101 20.00 -4.74 30.02
N LYS A 102 21.05 -4.46 30.78
CA LYS A 102 22.05 -3.45 30.40
C LYS A 102 22.81 -3.80 29.13
N GLU A 103 23.00 -5.09 28.88
CA GLU A 103 23.63 -5.63 27.67
C GLU A 103 22.71 -5.62 26.45
N ALA A 104 21.43 -5.25 26.60
CA ALA A 104 20.49 -5.13 25.49
C ALA A 104 20.93 -4.05 24.49
N ALA A 105 20.98 -4.46 23.23
CA ALA A 105 21.46 -3.66 22.11
C ALA A 105 20.35 -3.30 21.11
N TYR A 106 19.41 -4.23 20.85
CA TYR A 106 18.32 -4.00 19.89
C TYR A 106 16.96 -4.37 20.47
N VAL A 107 15.93 -3.75 19.89
CA VAL A 107 14.52 -4.04 20.13
C VAL A 107 13.80 -4.27 18.81
N TYR A 108 12.88 -5.24 18.82
CA TYR A 108 11.89 -5.47 17.78
C TYR A 108 10.51 -5.33 18.42
N ALA A 109 9.56 -4.79 17.67
CA ALA A 109 8.17 -4.78 18.05
C ALA A 109 7.33 -5.52 17.02
N PHE A 110 6.31 -6.19 17.53
CA PHE A 110 5.31 -6.88 16.76
C PHE A 110 3.94 -6.51 17.29
N SER A 111 2.93 -6.59 16.42
CA SER A 111 1.55 -6.49 16.87
C SER A 111 0.71 -7.56 16.18
N ASN A 112 -0.33 -8.00 16.89
CA ASN A 112 -1.37 -8.88 16.36
C ASN A 112 -0.84 -10.23 15.85
N LEU A 113 0.27 -10.76 16.39
CA LEU A 113 0.83 -12.05 15.95
C LEU A 113 -0.10 -13.23 16.25
N ASN A 114 -0.97 -13.08 17.26
CA ASN A 114 -1.98 -14.09 17.60
C ASN A 114 -3.17 -14.13 16.59
N SER A 115 -3.19 -13.23 15.60
CA SER A 115 -4.27 -13.10 14.62
C SER A 115 -4.55 -14.40 13.86
N PRO A 116 -5.82 -14.74 13.61
CA PRO A 116 -6.21 -15.83 12.70
C PRO A 116 -5.75 -15.63 11.25
N LEU A 117 -5.36 -14.42 10.85
CA LEU A 117 -4.81 -14.16 9.51
C LEU A 117 -3.40 -14.74 9.33
N LEU A 118 -2.69 -15.06 10.40
CA LEU A 118 -1.33 -15.61 10.35
C LEU A 118 -1.36 -17.13 10.58
N GLU A 119 -1.21 -17.92 9.52
CA GLU A 119 -1.41 -19.39 9.56
C GLU A 119 -0.35 -20.11 10.39
N ASN A 120 0.86 -19.57 10.46
CA ASN A 120 2.02 -20.18 11.11
C ASN A 120 2.44 -19.44 12.39
N LYS A 121 1.49 -18.78 13.06
CA LYS A 121 1.75 -17.95 14.24
C LYS A 121 2.46 -18.68 15.37
N GLU A 122 2.15 -19.96 15.62
CA GLU A 122 2.77 -20.73 16.69
C GLU A 122 4.28 -20.91 16.45
N HIS A 123 4.67 -21.20 15.20
CA HIS A 123 6.08 -21.34 14.83
C HIS A 123 6.83 -20.01 14.92
N ILE A 124 6.17 -18.90 14.57
CA ILE A 124 6.73 -17.56 14.69
C ILE A 124 6.95 -17.21 16.17
N LEU A 125 5.96 -17.46 17.03
CA LEU A 125 6.05 -17.16 18.46
C LEU A 125 7.13 -17.99 19.17
N GLU A 126 7.33 -19.26 18.76
CA GLU A 126 8.43 -20.12 19.25
C GLU A 126 9.81 -19.56 18.84
N ALA A 127 9.93 -19.01 17.63
CA ALA A 127 11.18 -18.40 17.17
C ALA A 127 11.52 -17.09 17.90
N LEU A 128 10.54 -16.49 18.59
CA LEU A 128 10.70 -15.28 19.41
C LEU A 128 10.91 -15.57 20.90
N GLU A 129 11.16 -16.82 21.29
CA GLU A 129 11.47 -17.18 22.67
C GLU A 129 12.88 -16.74 23.11
N VAL A 130 13.02 -16.48 24.42
CA VAL A 130 14.31 -16.12 25.04
C VAL A 130 15.36 -17.18 24.72
N GLY A 131 16.55 -16.75 24.33
CA GLY A 131 17.67 -17.59 23.94
C GLY A 131 17.72 -17.94 22.44
N LYS A 132 16.68 -17.69 21.65
CA LYS A 132 16.73 -17.74 20.18
C LYS A 132 17.46 -16.53 19.61
N THR A 133 17.66 -16.46 18.29
CA THR A 133 18.42 -15.38 17.64
C THR A 133 17.63 -14.72 16.51
N LEU A 134 17.69 -13.39 16.46
CA LEU A 134 17.12 -12.56 15.41
C LEU A 134 18.21 -11.81 14.62
N PRO A 135 17.96 -11.54 13.33
CA PRO A 135 18.92 -10.81 12.49
C PRO A 135 18.94 -9.31 12.80
N VAL A 136 20.11 -8.77 13.15
CA VAL A 136 20.30 -7.36 13.54
C VAL A 136 20.83 -6.46 12.41
N SER A 137 21.13 -7.02 11.25
CA SER A 137 21.66 -6.28 10.09
C SER A 137 21.08 -6.80 8.79
N PHE A 138 20.81 -5.89 7.86
CA PHE A 138 20.40 -6.24 6.50
C PHE A 138 21.56 -6.85 5.71
N ASP A 139 21.25 -7.81 4.84
CA ASP A 139 22.16 -8.27 3.80
C ASP A 139 22.28 -7.25 2.64
N GLU A 140 23.02 -7.62 1.60
CA GLU A 140 23.23 -6.78 0.40
C GLU A 140 21.93 -6.49 -0.36
N GLN A 141 20.92 -7.35 -0.23
CA GLN A 141 19.61 -7.21 -0.87
C GLN A 141 18.64 -6.39 0.00
N GLY A 142 19.02 -6.05 1.23
CA GLY A 142 18.15 -5.32 2.15
C GLY A 142 17.21 -6.21 2.96
N ILE A 143 17.56 -7.49 3.15
CA ILE A 143 16.77 -8.46 3.91
C ILE A 143 17.37 -8.72 5.28
N LEU A 144 16.49 -8.82 6.28
CA LEU A 144 16.81 -9.31 7.62
C LEU A 144 16.66 -10.84 7.64
N ASN A 145 17.70 -11.53 7.17
CA ASN A 145 17.69 -12.98 7.06
C ASN A 145 18.22 -13.64 8.34
N GLY A 146 17.47 -14.58 8.91
CA GLY A 146 17.82 -15.22 10.18
C GLY A 146 17.01 -16.49 10.46
N SER A 147 16.99 -16.94 11.72
CA SER A 147 16.28 -18.17 12.12
C SER A 147 14.77 -17.99 12.30
N ILE A 148 14.22 -16.79 12.03
CA ILE A 148 12.80 -16.51 12.16
C ILE A 148 12.04 -17.09 10.95
N PRO A 149 10.96 -17.86 11.16
CA PRO A 149 10.13 -18.35 10.06
C PRO A 149 9.49 -17.21 9.28
N ASP A 150 9.45 -17.31 7.95
CA ASP A 150 8.68 -16.41 7.11
C ASP A 150 7.19 -16.42 7.46
N ALA A 151 6.53 -15.27 7.31
CA ALA A 151 5.11 -15.16 7.59
C ALA A 151 4.28 -15.76 6.45
N LYS A 152 3.26 -16.53 6.84
CA LYS A 152 2.25 -17.07 5.92
C LYS A 152 0.90 -16.48 6.27
N ILE A 153 0.49 -15.48 5.49
CA ILE A 153 -0.86 -14.92 5.58
C ILE A 153 -1.85 -15.92 4.99
N LYS A 154 -3.01 -16.01 5.62
CA LYS A 154 -4.08 -16.92 5.21
C LYS A 154 -4.38 -16.81 3.72
N ASN A 155 -4.43 -17.96 3.06
CA ASN A 155 -4.65 -18.04 1.61
C ASN A 155 -6.14 -17.87 1.26
N ASP A 156 -6.70 -16.70 1.58
CA ASP A 156 -8.08 -16.35 1.26
C ASP A 156 -8.13 -15.49 -0.01
N VAL A 157 -9.18 -15.69 -0.82
CA VAL A 157 -9.50 -14.81 -1.96
C VAL A 157 -9.82 -13.40 -1.46
N LYS A 158 -10.51 -13.28 -0.31
CA LYS A 158 -10.80 -12.00 0.36
C LYS A 158 -10.23 -12.02 1.77
N ILE A 159 -9.28 -11.12 2.05
CA ILE A 159 -8.80 -10.90 3.42
C ILE A 159 -9.85 -10.05 4.13
N VAL A 160 -10.46 -10.62 5.17
CA VAL A 160 -11.42 -9.91 6.03
C VAL A 160 -10.67 -9.39 7.25
N VAL A 161 -10.83 -8.09 7.52
CA VAL A 161 -10.29 -7.44 8.72
C VAL A 161 -11.47 -6.93 9.55
N ASP A 162 -11.64 -7.50 10.73
CA ASP A 162 -12.82 -7.35 11.59
C ASP A 162 -12.44 -7.59 13.07
N GLU A 163 -13.40 -7.71 13.97
CA GLU A 163 -13.18 -7.90 15.41
C GLU A 163 -12.42 -9.20 15.77
N ARG A 164 -12.30 -10.16 14.84
CA ARG A 164 -11.58 -11.43 15.03
C ARG A 164 -10.26 -11.46 14.27
N ASN A 165 -10.20 -10.79 13.13
CA ASN A 165 -9.10 -10.83 12.18
C ASN A 165 -8.35 -9.49 12.23
N SER A 166 -7.41 -9.36 13.16
CA SER A 166 -6.52 -8.20 13.25
C SER A 166 -5.33 -8.33 12.29
N ILE A 167 -4.78 -7.21 11.84
CA ILE A 167 -3.67 -7.21 10.87
C ILE A 167 -2.34 -7.44 11.60
N PRO A 168 -1.58 -8.52 11.31
CA PRO A 168 -0.25 -8.71 11.85
C PRO A 168 0.72 -7.60 11.41
N MET A 169 1.58 -7.16 12.32
CA MET A 169 2.57 -6.12 12.06
C MET A 169 3.92 -6.46 12.67
N SER A 170 4.99 -5.89 12.10
CA SER A 170 6.37 -6.09 12.54
C SER A 170 7.22 -4.84 12.28
N SER A 171 8.30 -4.67 13.05
CA SER A 171 9.28 -3.59 12.88
C SER A 171 10.62 -4.09 12.36
N HIS A 172 11.46 -3.16 11.92
CA HIS A 172 12.91 -3.35 11.83
C HIS A 172 13.55 -3.44 13.24
N PRO A 173 14.81 -3.90 13.38
CA PRO A 173 15.55 -3.75 14.61
C PRO A 173 15.85 -2.28 14.90
N HIS A 174 15.49 -1.80 16.08
CA HIS A 174 15.91 -0.49 16.56
C HIS A 174 16.98 -0.62 17.62
N LYS A 175 17.97 0.26 17.60
CA LYS A 175 19.03 0.27 18.60
C LYS A 175 18.54 0.87 19.91
N LEU A 176 18.93 0.25 21.03
CA LEU A 176 18.68 0.71 22.40
C LEU A 176 19.77 1.66 22.89
N GLU A 177 20.06 2.70 22.10
CA GLU A 177 21.06 3.75 22.39
C GLU A 177 20.47 4.95 23.16
N SER A 178 19.14 5.06 23.22
CA SER A 178 18.39 6.16 23.84
C SER A 178 17.47 5.65 24.97
N GLU A 179 17.12 6.53 25.91
CA GLU A 179 16.10 6.26 26.94
C GLU A 179 14.68 6.21 26.34
N MET A 180 14.46 6.83 25.17
CA MET A 180 13.22 6.74 24.41
C MET A 180 13.48 6.21 22.99
N VAL A 181 12.73 5.19 22.57
CA VAL A 181 12.84 4.57 21.25
C VAL A 181 11.48 4.55 20.57
N GLU A 182 11.41 5.20 19.41
CA GLU A 182 10.25 5.17 18.52
C GLU A 182 10.38 4.01 17.52
N ILE A 183 9.35 3.17 17.44
CA ILE A 183 9.36 1.92 16.67
C ILE A 183 8.18 1.92 15.69
N PRO A 184 8.43 2.18 14.40
CA PRO A 184 7.42 2.02 13.35
C PRO A 184 7.05 0.55 13.13
N LEU A 185 5.77 0.27 13.04
CA LEU A 185 5.19 -1.04 12.74
C LEU A 185 4.63 -1.06 11.32
N TYR A 186 5.06 -2.03 10.52
CA TYR A 186 4.60 -2.24 9.16
C TYR A 186 3.58 -3.38 9.12
N ARG A 187 2.41 -3.11 8.53
CA ARG A 187 1.41 -4.16 8.25
C ARG A 187 2.02 -5.22 7.33
N MET A 188 1.64 -6.48 7.54
CA MET A 188 2.03 -7.60 6.67
C MET A 188 1.17 -7.75 5.41
N ILE A 189 0.15 -6.91 5.25
CA ILE A 189 -0.75 -6.87 4.09
C ILE A 189 -0.83 -5.43 3.58
N ALA A 190 -1.29 -5.27 2.35
CA ALA A 190 -1.58 -3.98 1.74
C ALA A 190 -3.07 -3.68 1.78
N LYS A 191 -3.41 -2.42 1.55
CA LYS A 191 -4.78 -1.93 1.48
C LYS A 191 -5.05 -1.36 0.10
N VAL A 192 -6.21 -1.66 -0.46
CA VAL A 192 -6.67 -1.10 -1.73
C VAL A 192 -7.94 -0.31 -1.48
N LYS A 193 -7.95 0.95 -1.88
CA LYS A 193 -9.12 1.80 -1.99
C LYS A 193 -9.45 1.95 -3.46
N MET A 194 -10.56 1.38 -3.90
CA MET A 194 -11.01 1.52 -5.28
C MET A 194 -12.27 2.37 -5.32
N SER A 195 -12.38 3.20 -6.34
CA SER A 195 -13.58 3.97 -6.62
C SER A 195 -14.01 3.79 -8.06
N ILE A 196 -15.32 3.78 -8.29
CA ILE A 196 -15.92 3.73 -9.62
C ILE A 196 -16.94 4.85 -9.75
N GLU A 197 -16.85 5.61 -10.83
CA GLU A 197 -17.76 6.70 -11.17
C GLU A 197 -18.46 6.41 -12.51
N ASN A 198 -19.76 6.70 -12.61
CA ASN A 198 -20.49 6.62 -13.87
C ASN A 198 -20.57 7.99 -14.55
N LYS A 199 -19.93 8.14 -15.72
CA LYS A 199 -20.00 9.34 -16.57
C LYS A 199 -20.79 9.14 -17.87
N THR A 200 -21.59 8.07 -17.97
CA THR A 200 -22.44 7.81 -19.13
C THR A 200 -23.74 8.64 -19.10
N ALA A 201 -24.50 8.64 -20.20
CA ALA A 201 -25.77 9.41 -20.33
C ALA A 201 -26.94 8.84 -19.50
N GLY A 202 -26.73 7.77 -18.74
CA GLY A 202 -27.79 7.13 -17.98
C GLY A 202 -27.24 6.23 -16.89
N GLU A 203 -28.16 5.55 -16.20
CA GLU A 203 -27.83 4.60 -15.17
C GLU A 203 -27.11 3.36 -15.74
N VAL A 204 -26.14 2.87 -14.99
CA VAL A 204 -25.39 1.66 -15.32
C VAL A 204 -25.49 0.69 -14.16
N ALA A 205 -26.00 -0.51 -14.42
CA ALA A 205 -25.90 -1.63 -13.48
C ALA A 205 -24.52 -2.28 -13.61
N VAL A 206 -23.77 -2.37 -12.51
CA VAL A 206 -22.48 -3.06 -12.43
C VAL A 206 -22.70 -4.39 -11.74
N SER A 207 -22.54 -5.51 -12.45
CA SER A 207 -22.89 -6.85 -11.96
C SER A 207 -21.69 -7.67 -11.47
N LYS A 208 -20.48 -7.33 -11.91
CA LYS A 208 -19.24 -7.98 -11.45
C LYS A 208 -18.09 -7.01 -11.58
N MET A 209 -17.20 -7.00 -10.59
CA MET A 209 -15.90 -6.32 -10.71
C MET A 209 -14.83 -7.16 -10.04
N THR A 210 -13.73 -7.41 -10.75
CA THR A 210 -12.60 -8.20 -10.27
C THR A 210 -11.30 -7.47 -10.54
N LEU A 211 -10.43 -7.39 -9.54
CA LEU A 211 -9.04 -7.04 -9.78
C LEU A 211 -8.21 -8.31 -9.90
N GLU A 212 -7.52 -8.46 -11.00
CA GLU A 212 -6.81 -9.69 -11.33
C GLU A 212 -5.34 -9.62 -10.90
N LYS A 213 -4.76 -10.79 -10.66
CA LYS A 213 -3.31 -11.03 -10.50
C LYS A 213 -2.69 -10.61 -9.17
N PHE A 214 -3.40 -10.79 -8.08
CA PHE A 214 -2.75 -10.77 -6.77
C PHE A 214 -2.19 -12.15 -6.48
N GLN A 215 -1.01 -12.22 -5.88
CA GLN A 215 -0.49 -13.46 -5.30
C GLN A 215 -1.17 -13.63 -3.93
N ASN A 216 -1.56 -14.84 -3.51
CA ASN A 216 -2.18 -15.04 -2.19
C ASN A 216 -1.68 -16.29 -1.45
N ASP A 217 -0.74 -17.02 -2.05
CA ASP A 217 -0.16 -18.27 -1.55
C ASP A 217 1.35 -18.12 -1.20
N ARG A 218 1.95 -16.99 -1.55
CA ARG A 218 3.38 -16.71 -1.34
C ARG A 218 3.67 -16.33 0.11
N LYS A 219 4.75 -16.88 0.66
CA LYS A 219 5.29 -16.45 1.96
C LYS A 219 5.92 -15.07 1.81
N ILE A 220 5.92 -14.33 2.90
CA ILE A 220 6.58 -13.04 2.98
C ILE A 220 7.60 -13.06 4.13
N TYR A 221 8.67 -12.27 4.03
CA TYR A 221 9.59 -12.15 5.17
C TYR A 221 8.83 -11.67 6.41
N MET A 222 9.09 -12.28 7.57
CA MET A 222 8.44 -11.89 8.83
C MET A 222 8.83 -10.48 9.26
N LEU A 223 10.08 -10.09 9.02
CA LEU A 223 10.58 -8.73 9.29
C LEU A 223 10.53 -7.89 8.00
N PRO A 224 10.28 -6.57 8.10
CA PRO A 224 10.25 -5.69 6.95
C PRO A 224 11.63 -5.57 6.30
N TYR A 225 11.65 -5.48 4.97
CA TYR A 225 12.88 -5.22 4.21
C TYR A 225 13.27 -3.74 4.25
N LYS A 226 14.54 -3.45 3.97
CA LYS A 226 15.15 -2.12 4.20
C LYS A 226 14.46 -0.99 3.45
N SER A 227 14.02 -1.21 2.21
CA SER A 227 13.38 -0.14 1.42
C SER A 227 12.05 0.36 2.00
N LEU A 228 11.43 -0.36 2.94
CA LEU A 228 10.26 0.15 3.67
C LEU A 228 10.58 1.30 4.64
N GLU A 229 11.85 1.50 5.03
CA GLU A 229 12.26 2.67 5.83
C GLU A 229 12.14 3.97 5.03
N ASN A 230 12.42 3.91 3.74
CA ASN A 230 12.44 5.07 2.84
C ASN A 230 12.05 4.62 1.43
N ILE A 231 10.73 4.54 1.20
CA ILE A 231 10.16 3.99 -0.02
C ILE A 231 10.43 4.91 -1.22
N LYS A 232 10.98 4.33 -2.28
CA LYS A 232 11.04 4.94 -3.63
C LYS A 232 10.07 4.25 -4.58
N GLU A 233 9.81 4.89 -5.72
CA GLU A 233 8.88 4.39 -6.74
C GLU A 233 9.39 3.10 -7.41
N GLU A 234 10.71 2.95 -7.51
CA GLU A 234 11.37 1.77 -8.06
C GLU A 234 11.52 0.60 -7.07
N ASP A 235 11.21 0.80 -5.79
CA ASP A 235 11.39 -0.22 -4.77
C ASP A 235 10.28 -1.27 -4.84
N ILE A 236 10.64 -2.45 -5.34
CA ILE A 236 9.77 -3.62 -5.45
C ILE A 236 9.74 -4.44 -4.14
N PRO A 237 8.67 -5.23 -3.89
CA PRO A 237 8.63 -6.14 -2.76
C PRO A 237 9.67 -7.24 -2.87
N LEU A 238 10.19 -7.67 -1.72
CA LEU A 238 11.14 -8.77 -1.62
C LEU A 238 10.50 -9.96 -0.91
N PHE A 239 10.79 -11.16 -1.42
CA PHE A 239 10.16 -12.39 -0.94
C PHE A 239 11.20 -13.47 -0.61
N PRO A 240 10.91 -14.36 0.36
CA PRO A 240 11.78 -15.48 0.72
C PRO A 240 11.98 -16.50 -0.42
N ASP A 241 10.95 -16.68 -1.24
CA ASP A 241 10.97 -17.62 -2.35
C ASP A 241 11.47 -16.92 -3.63
N ASN A 242 12.61 -17.37 -4.17
CA ASN A 242 13.30 -16.72 -5.30
C ASN A 242 12.61 -16.92 -6.67
N ASP A 243 11.68 -17.86 -6.80
CA ASP A 243 11.00 -18.16 -8.07
C ASP A 243 9.60 -17.56 -8.08
N ALA A 244 9.40 -16.42 -8.76
CA ALA A 244 8.05 -15.88 -9.03
C ALA A 244 7.23 -16.81 -9.97
N THR A 245 7.90 -17.76 -10.64
CA THR A 245 7.27 -18.72 -11.54
C THR A 245 6.53 -19.81 -10.75
N GLY A 246 5.21 -19.85 -10.87
CA GLY A 246 4.38 -20.93 -10.32
C GLY A 246 3.41 -20.52 -9.22
N PHE A 247 3.40 -19.25 -8.82
CA PHE A 247 2.37 -18.73 -7.92
C PHE A 247 1.07 -18.49 -8.67
N SER A 248 -0.04 -18.92 -8.06
CA SER A 248 -1.35 -18.74 -8.66
C SER A 248 -1.78 -17.28 -8.50
N ASN A 249 -1.86 -16.57 -9.61
CA ASN A 249 -2.55 -15.28 -9.65
C ASN A 249 -4.03 -15.51 -9.32
N VAL A 250 -4.51 -14.86 -8.27
CA VAL A 250 -5.93 -14.88 -7.91
C VAL A 250 -6.60 -13.57 -8.29
N ASP A 251 -7.84 -13.71 -8.74
CA ASP A 251 -8.72 -12.59 -8.94
C ASP A 251 -9.35 -12.21 -7.61
N LYS A 252 -9.14 -10.96 -7.20
CA LYS A 252 -9.79 -10.37 -6.04
C LYS A 252 -11.15 -9.85 -6.49
N ILE A 253 -12.20 -10.54 -6.05
CA ILE A 253 -13.57 -10.17 -6.38
C ILE A 253 -13.96 -8.99 -5.49
N PHE A 254 -14.26 -7.87 -6.14
CA PHE A 254 -14.57 -6.61 -5.46
C PHE A 254 -16.04 -6.53 -5.05
N PHE A 255 -16.92 -7.07 -5.90
CA PHE A 255 -18.32 -7.31 -5.58
C PHE A 255 -18.66 -8.77 -5.89
N GLU A 256 -18.87 -9.57 -4.85
CA GLU A 256 -19.42 -10.92 -4.97
C GLU A 256 -20.71 -11.00 -4.16
N GLN A 257 -21.69 -11.75 -4.67
CA GLN A 257 -23.02 -11.90 -4.09
C GLN A 257 -23.00 -12.23 -2.59
N GLY A 258 -23.70 -11.39 -1.82
CA GLY A 258 -23.93 -11.58 -0.38
C GLY A 258 -24.51 -10.33 0.29
N GLU A 259 -24.17 -9.13 -0.22
CA GLU A 259 -24.79 -7.87 0.24
C GLU A 259 -25.47 -7.08 -0.89
N GLU A 260 -24.94 -7.01 -2.11
CA GLU A 260 -25.70 -6.71 -3.35
C GLU A 260 -24.98 -7.36 -4.55
N SER A 261 -25.68 -8.20 -5.33
CA SER A 261 -25.15 -8.93 -6.51
C SER A 261 -24.68 -8.04 -7.66
N SER A 262 -25.20 -6.83 -7.66
CA SER A 262 -25.14 -5.86 -8.72
C SER A 262 -25.59 -4.56 -8.09
N PHE A 263 -25.02 -3.45 -8.52
CA PHE A 263 -25.47 -2.15 -8.06
C PHE A 263 -25.67 -1.21 -9.22
N GLU A 264 -26.65 -0.34 -9.06
CA GLU A 264 -26.93 0.73 -10.00
C GLU A 264 -26.08 1.95 -9.63
N LEU A 265 -25.47 2.55 -10.64
CA LEU A 265 -24.82 3.85 -10.55
C LEU A 265 -25.60 4.82 -11.44
N ALA A 266 -26.24 5.83 -10.85
CA ALA A 266 -26.84 6.90 -11.65
C ALA A 266 -25.74 7.75 -12.32
N THR A 267 -26.13 8.64 -13.23
CA THR A 267 -25.18 9.57 -13.85
C THR A 267 -24.48 10.43 -12.79
N ALA A 268 -23.15 10.51 -12.88
CA ALA A 268 -22.25 11.18 -11.94
C ALA A 268 -22.19 10.58 -10.52
N ASP A 269 -22.84 9.44 -10.27
CA ASP A 269 -22.69 8.73 -9.01
C ASP A 269 -21.31 8.05 -8.92
N LYS A 270 -20.80 8.02 -7.69
CA LYS A 270 -19.54 7.39 -7.32
C LYS A 270 -19.77 6.36 -6.23
N ARG A 271 -19.16 5.19 -6.35
CA ARG A 271 -19.08 4.19 -5.29
C ARG A 271 -17.63 3.90 -4.94
N GLU A 272 -17.34 3.74 -3.67
CA GLU A 272 -16.01 3.38 -3.15
C GLU A 272 -16.09 2.05 -2.40
N ALA A 273 -15.01 1.29 -2.43
CA ALA A 273 -14.83 0.19 -1.49
C ALA A 273 -13.35 -0.02 -1.15
N ILE A 274 -13.14 -0.65 0.01
CA ILE A 274 -11.84 -0.92 0.59
C ILE A 274 -11.71 -2.43 0.77
N PHE A 275 -10.53 -2.96 0.46
CA PHE A 275 -10.18 -4.34 0.74
C PHE A 275 -8.69 -4.47 1.02
N TYR A 276 -8.30 -5.62 1.53
CA TYR A 276 -6.90 -5.92 1.81
C TYR A 276 -6.41 -7.03 0.89
N VAL A 277 -5.15 -6.90 0.51
CA VAL A 277 -4.47 -7.83 -0.40
C VAL A 277 -3.12 -8.20 0.17
N HIS A 278 -2.67 -9.37 -0.21
CA HIS A 278 -1.32 -9.84 0.05
C HIS A 278 -0.30 -8.99 -0.72
N GLU A 279 0.91 -8.92 -0.19
CA GLU A 279 2.09 -8.43 -0.92
C GLU A 279 2.28 -9.26 -2.20
N SER A 280 2.42 -8.59 -3.34
CA SER A 280 2.38 -9.21 -4.67
C SER A 280 3.43 -8.60 -5.58
N MET A 281 4.05 -9.40 -6.45
CA MET A 281 4.91 -8.91 -7.52
C MET A 281 4.65 -9.69 -8.80
N LEU A 282 4.28 -8.97 -9.86
CA LEU A 282 4.06 -9.53 -11.19
C LEU A 282 5.38 -9.64 -11.95
N ASP A 283 5.41 -10.51 -12.95
CA ASP A 283 6.47 -10.51 -13.94
C ASP A 283 6.51 -9.13 -14.60
N GLY A 284 7.66 -8.45 -14.62
CA GLY A 284 7.81 -7.01 -14.93
C GLY A 284 7.36 -6.50 -16.31
N GLN A 285 6.56 -7.28 -17.05
CA GLN A 285 5.84 -6.90 -18.26
C GLN A 285 4.31 -6.93 -18.08
N ASP A 286 3.81 -7.33 -16.91
CA ASP A 286 2.39 -7.51 -16.65
C ASP A 286 1.87 -6.59 -15.54
N ASN A 287 0.61 -6.18 -15.68
CA ASN A 287 -0.03 -5.21 -14.78
C ASN A 287 -1.28 -5.79 -14.12
N ILE A 288 -1.61 -5.27 -12.94
CA ILE A 288 -2.91 -5.48 -12.30
C ILE A 288 -3.99 -4.97 -13.24
N LYS A 289 -5.01 -5.81 -13.48
CA LYS A 289 -6.14 -5.51 -14.35
C LYS A 289 -7.41 -5.43 -13.54
N VAL A 290 -8.35 -4.63 -14.02
CA VAL A 290 -9.72 -4.62 -13.51
C VAL A 290 -10.62 -5.14 -14.62
N GLN A 291 -11.38 -6.19 -14.36
CA GLN A 291 -12.50 -6.58 -15.21
C GLN A 291 -13.78 -6.11 -14.54
N THR A 292 -14.72 -5.59 -15.33
CA THR A 292 -16.06 -5.27 -14.85
C THR A 292 -17.10 -5.65 -15.88
N THR A 293 -18.26 -6.11 -15.41
CA THR A 293 -19.42 -6.37 -16.26
C THR A 293 -20.47 -5.32 -15.95
N ILE A 294 -20.93 -4.63 -16.99
CA ILE A 294 -21.92 -3.56 -16.89
C ILE A 294 -23.14 -3.86 -17.77
N GLN A 295 -24.27 -3.30 -17.41
CA GLN A 295 -25.50 -3.32 -18.20
C GLN A 295 -26.19 -1.97 -18.14
N ARG A 296 -26.49 -1.39 -19.31
CA ARG A 296 -27.37 -0.21 -19.43
C ARG A 296 -28.80 -0.68 -19.71
N GLN A 297 -29.79 0.15 -19.39
CA GLN A 297 -31.20 -0.18 -19.64
C GLN A 297 -31.42 -0.59 -21.10
N GLU A 298 -32.11 -1.72 -21.29
CA GLU A 298 -32.44 -2.31 -22.61
C GLU A 298 -31.23 -2.74 -23.47
N GLU A 299 -30.01 -2.61 -22.94
CA GLU A 299 -28.78 -3.08 -23.59
C GLU A 299 -28.34 -4.45 -23.09
N LYS A 300 -27.51 -5.12 -23.89
CA LYS A 300 -26.83 -6.36 -23.49
C LYS A 300 -25.72 -6.05 -22.49
N GLU A 301 -25.41 -7.03 -21.64
CA GLU A 301 -24.23 -6.95 -20.77
C GLU A 301 -22.95 -6.73 -21.58
N GLN A 302 -22.07 -5.89 -21.04
CA GLN A 302 -20.78 -5.54 -21.62
C GLN A 302 -19.68 -5.83 -20.60
N ASN A 303 -18.62 -6.50 -21.06
CA ASN A 303 -17.42 -6.69 -20.27
C ASN A 303 -16.42 -5.59 -20.63
N LEU A 304 -15.95 -4.88 -19.62
CA LEU A 304 -14.94 -3.83 -19.74
C LEU A 304 -13.68 -4.26 -19.01
N THR A 305 -12.53 -3.94 -19.59
CA THR A 305 -11.21 -4.16 -18.97
C THR A 305 -10.51 -2.84 -18.77
N GLY A 306 -10.11 -2.54 -17.53
CA GLY A 306 -9.13 -1.52 -17.19
C GLY A 306 -7.76 -2.13 -16.93
N VAL A 307 -6.69 -1.48 -17.36
CA VAL A 307 -5.31 -1.90 -17.09
C VAL A 307 -4.64 -0.80 -16.27
N THR A 308 -4.07 -1.17 -15.12
CA THR A 308 -3.31 -0.24 -14.28
C THR A 308 -1.84 -0.20 -14.70
N HIS A 309 -1.04 0.69 -14.10
CA HIS A 309 0.43 0.66 -14.21
C HIS A 309 1.08 -0.10 -13.02
N PHE A 310 0.27 -0.69 -12.13
CA PHE A 310 0.78 -1.41 -10.98
C PHE A 310 1.27 -2.79 -11.41
N THR A 311 2.58 -2.99 -11.26
CA THR A 311 3.26 -4.27 -11.49
C THR A 311 3.57 -5.00 -10.19
N TYR A 312 3.34 -4.37 -9.05
CA TYR A 312 3.53 -4.94 -7.72
C TYR A 312 2.67 -4.23 -6.68
N VAL A 313 2.58 -4.82 -5.49
CA VAL A 313 1.95 -4.27 -4.28
C VAL A 313 2.82 -4.63 -3.09
N ARG A 314 3.31 -3.65 -2.33
CA ARG A 314 4.08 -3.91 -1.12
C ARG A 314 3.17 -4.03 0.07
N ARG A 315 3.63 -4.74 1.10
CA ARG A 315 2.98 -4.68 2.41
C ARG A 315 2.92 -3.23 2.90
N ASN A 316 1.89 -2.90 3.68
CA ASN A 316 1.66 -1.56 4.22
C ASN A 316 1.38 -0.44 3.18
N ASP A 317 1.34 -0.75 1.88
CA ASP A 317 0.89 0.20 0.86
C ASP A 317 -0.62 0.49 0.99
N LEU A 318 -1.01 1.70 0.58
CA LEU A 318 -2.38 2.08 0.26
C LEU A 318 -2.47 2.32 -1.25
N LEU A 319 -3.01 1.36 -1.99
CA LEU A 319 -3.26 1.49 -3.42
C LEU A 319 -4.60 2.19 -3.65
N ILE A 320 -4.58 3.28 -4.41
CA ILE A 320 -5.80 4.00 -4.80
C ILE A 320 -6.06 3.75 -6.28
N ILE A 321 -7.20 3.14 -6.60
CA ILE A 321 -7.59 2.79 -7.97
C ILE A 321 -8.88 3.55 -8.34
N PRO A 322 -8.79 4.67 -9.05
CA PRO A 322 -9.96 5.37 -9.58
C PRO A 322 -10.38 4.78 -10.93
N LEU A 323 -11.64 4.43 -11.06
CA LEU A 323 -12.26 3.90 -12.28
C LEU A 323 -13.41 4.81 -12.72
N VAL A 324 -13.60 4.90 -14.04
CA VAL A 324 -14.71 5.65 -14.63
C VAL A 324 -15.33 4.80 -15.72
N ILE A 325 -16.65 4.68 -15.71
CA ILE A 325 -17.42 4.16 -16.85
C ILE A 325 -17.81 5.35 -17.73
N SER A 326 -17.47 5.28 -19.01
CA SER A 326 -17.74 6.31 -20.01
C SER A 326 -18.12 5.68 -21.35
N ASP A 327 -19.00 6.33 -22.10
CA ASP A 327 -19.34 5.94 -23.48
C ASP A 327 -18.25 6.33 -24.48
N TYR A 328 -17.25 7.07 -24.02
CA TYR A 328 -16.16 7.60 -24.83
C TYR A 328 -14.82 7.16 -24.26
N SER A 329 -13.95 6.73 -25.15
CA SER A 329 -12.51 6.57 -24.91
C SER A 329 -11.78 7.65 -25.69
N LEU A 330 -10.77 8.25 -25.08
CA LEU A 330 -9.87 9.13 -25.81
C LEU A 330 -8.71 8.29 -26.35
N GLU A 331 -8.49 8.27 -27.65
CA GLU A 331 -7.23 7.79 -28.22
C GLU A 331 -6.24 8.93 -28.27
N VAL A 332 -5.01 8.62 -27.85
CA VAL A 332 -3.90 9.54 -27.94
C VAL A 332 -2.77 8.95 -28.74
N THR A 333 -2.29 9.73 -29.69
CA THR A 333 -1.09 9.41 -30.43
C THR A 333 -0.01 10.38 -30.01
N VAL A 334 1.06 9.85 -29.41
CA VAL A 334 2.21 10.65 -29.01
C VAL A 334 3.30 10.52 -30.08
N SER A 335 3.84 11.65 -30.53
CA SER A 335 4.94 11.71 -31.47
C SER A 335 6.04 12.60 -30.93
N GLU A 336 7.27 12.12 -30.97
CA GLU A 336 8.45 12.86 -30.49
C GLU A 336 9.29 13.32 -31.68
N GLN A 337 9.67 14.61 -31.73
CA GLN A 337 10.59 15.16 -32.72
C GLN A 337 11.89 15.67 -32.06
N ARG A 338 13.03 15.23 -32.61
CA ARG A 338 14.35 15.80 -32.27
C ARG A 338 14.63 17.08 -33.05
N ALA A 339 15.12 18.11 -32.35
CA ALA A 339 15.89 19.18 -33.00
C ALA A 339 17.22 18.61 -33.55
N PRO A 340 17.76 19.17 -34.65
CA PRO A 340 18.51 18.43 -35.66
C PRO A 340 19.91 18.05 -35.19
N ILE A 341 20.16 16.76 -34.89
CA ILE A 341 21.19 15.91 -35.55
C ILE A 341 20.81 14.41 -35.37
N GLY A 342 20.23 13.78 -36.40
CA GLY A 342 20.41 12.34 -36.67
C GLY A 342 19.39 11.29 -36.16
N GLY A 343 18.22 11.64 -35.62
CA GLY A 343 17.18 10.66 -35.26
C GLY A 343 15.91 10.79 -36.11
N TYR A 344 15.33 9.66 -36.55
CA TYR A 344 14.02 9.66 -37.22
C TYR A 344 12.88 9.83 -36.21
N PRO A 345 11.81 10.57 -36.55
CA PRO A 345 10.63 10.68 -35.69
C PRO A 345 9.99 9.31 -35.46
N PHE A 346 9.51 9.06 -34.24
CA PHE A 346 8.80 7.85 -33.85
C PHE A 346 7.40 8.24 -33.34
N THR A 347 6.39 7.45 -33.70
CA THR A 347 4.99 7.66 -33.34
C THR A 347 4.49 6.43 -32.58
N TYR A 348 3.81 6.66 -31.47
CA TYR A 348 3.18 5.62 -30.65
C TYR A 348 1.69 5.89 -30.50
N GLU A 349 0.87 4.87 -30.73
CA GLU A 349 -0.59 4.93 -30.56
C GLU A 349 -0.97 4.28 -29.24
N MET A 350 -1.83 4.95 -28.46
CA MET A 350 -2.34 4.43 -27.20
C MET A 350 -3.78 4.88 -26.95
N SER A 351 -4.58 4.02 -26.33
CA SER A 351 -5.92 4.39 -25.86
C SER A 351 -5.81 4.92 -24.43
N LEU A 352 -6.29 6.13 -24.15
CA LEU A 352 -6.45 6.64 -22.80
C LEU A 352 -7.66 6.01 -22.11
N VAL A 353 -7.37 5.52 -20.92
CA VAL A 353 -8.30 5.58 -19.77
C VAL A 353 -8.08 6.95 -19.07
N PRO A 354 -9.01 7.46 -18.24
CA PRO A 354 -9.00 8.84 -17.71
C PRO A 354 -7.68 9.34 -17.07
N SER A 355 -6.80 8.44 -16.67
CA SER A 355 -5.42 8.74 -16.27
C SER A 355 -4.43 7.81 -17.00
N LEU A 356 -3.34 8.37 -17.56
CA LEU A 356 -2.32 7.64 -18.29
C LEU A 356 -0.92 8.16 -17.97
N ALA A 357 0.07 7.27 -17.86
CA ALA A 357 1.49 7.63 -17.82
C ALA A 357 2.20 7.34 -19.15
N TYR A 358 2.97 8.30 -19.65
CA TYR A 358 3.78 8.18 -20.86
C TYR A 358 5.26 8.49 -20.57
N SER A 359 6.14 7.53 -20.85
CA SER A 359 7.58 7.72 -20.76
C SER A 359 8.13 8.32 -22.06
N ILE A 360 8.54 9.57 -21.98
CA ILE A 360 9.18 10.31 -23.07
C ILE A 360 10.58 9.75 -23.28
N LYS A 361 10.93 9.47 -24.53
CA LYS A 361 12.24 8.89 -24.89
C LYS A 361 13.26 9.93 -25.32
N ASN A 362 12.80 11.10 -25.78
CA ASN A 362 13.67 12.13 -26.32
C ASN A 362 13.26 13.53 -25.83
N SER A 363 14.26 14.37 -25.56
CA SER A 363 14.08 15.83 -25.45
C SER A 363 13.74 16.43 -26.82
N GLY A 364 12.98 17.52 -26.83
CA GLY A 364 12.54 18.20 -28.04
C GLY A 364 11.04 18.43 -28.07
N GLU A 365 10.46 18.47 -29.26
CA GLU A 365 9.02 18.68 -29.41
C GLU A 365 8.27 17.38 -29.15
N LEU A 366 7.29 17.45 -28.26
CA LEU A 366 6.36 16.37 -27.98
C LEU A 366 4.99 16.77 -28.52
N THR A 367 4.52 16.06 -29.52
CA THR A 367 3.19 16.26 -30.09
C THR A 367 2.25 15.19 -29.57
N ILE A 368 1.13 15.62 -28.99
CA ILE A 368 0.07 14.76 -28.48
C ILE A 368 -1.15 15.02 -29.34
N LYS A 369 -1.55 14.03 -30.13
CA LYS A 369 -2.80 14.07 -30.90
C LYS A 369 -3.91 13.42 -30.11
N LEU A 370 -5.08 14.03 -30.18
CA LEU A 370 -6.27 13.62 -29.46
C LEU A 370 -7.35 13.20 -30.45
N ALA A 371 -7.95 12.04 -30.23
CA ALA A 371 -9.15 11.61 -30.93
C ALA A 371 -10.14 11.05 -29.90
N LEU A 372 -11.32 11.65 -29.78
CA LEU A 372 -12.36 11.10 -28.93
C LEU A 372 -13.14 10.05 -29.74
N ILE A 373 -13.18 8.83 -29.23
CA ILE A 373 -13.87 7.72 -29.87
C ILE A 373 -15.09 7.37 -29.01
N GLN A 374 -16.28 7.48 -29.58
CA GLN A 374 -17.47 6.87 -29.00
C GLN A 374 -17.42 5.38 -29.32
N GLN A 375 -17.38 4.56 -28.28
CA GLN A 375 -17.34 3.11 -28.46
C GLN A 375 -18.71 2.61 -28.94
N ASN A 376 -18.72 1.71 -29.93
CA ASN A 376 -19.96 1.04 -30.33
C ASN A 376 -20.39 0.09 -29.20
N LEU A 377 -21.68 0.11 -28.90
CA LEU A 377 -22.31 -0.62 -27.80
C LEU A 377 -22.22 -2.16 -27.95
N ASP A 378 -21.77 -2.67 -29.09
CA ASP A 378 -21.65 -4.10 -29.41
C ASP A 378 -20.20 -4.62 -29.47
N GLY A 379 -19.21 -3.79 -29.13
CA GLY A 379 -17.79 -4.15 -29.11
C GLY A 379 -17.14 -4.23 -30.49
N THR A 380 -17.78 -3.76 -31.57
CA THR A 380 -17.25 -3.81 -32.95
C THR A 380 -16.39 -2.61 -33.36
N GLY A 381 -15.64 -2.03 -32.41
CA GLY A 381 -14.87 -0.79 -32.59
C GLY A 381 -15.68 0.46 -32.22
N GLY A 382 -15.17 1.65 -32.51
CA GLY A 382 -15.84 2.92 -32.19
C GLY A 382 -15.78 3.93 -33.34
N SER A 383 -16.59 4.98 -33.23
CA SER A 383 -16.61 6.10 -34.19
C SER A 383 -15.95 7.34 -33.59
N GLY A 384 -15.13 8.03 -34.38
CA GLY A 384 -14.60 9.33 -33.99
C GLY A 384 -15.72 10.35 -33.75
N VAL A 385 -15.58 11.12 -32.69
CA VAL A 385 -16.53 12.11 -32.20
C VAL A 385 -15.89 13.49 -32.25
N GLN A 386 -16.65 14.47 -32.71
CA GLN A 386 -16.25 15.87 -32.61
C GLN A 386 -16.38 16.35 -31.17
N PHE A 387 -15.35 17.00 -30.66
CA PHE A 387 -15.31 17.51 -29.29
C PHE A 387 -14.53 18.82 -29.21
N THR A 388 -14.94 19.69 -28.30
CA THR A 388 -14.16 20.84 -27.87
C THR A 388 -13.46 20.53 -26.55
N THR A 389 -12.58 21.39 -26.10
CA THR A 389 -11.83 21.19 -24.86
C THR A 389 -11.91 22.40 -23.93
N LYS A 390 -11.80 22.16 -22.63
CA LYS A 390 -11.71 23.20 -21.59
C LYS A 390 -10.80 22.75 -20.45
N ASP A 391 -10.59 23.64 -19.48
CA ASP A 391 -9.83 23.35 -18.25
C ASP A 391 -8.40 22.81 -18.48
N TRP A 392 -7.73 23.25 -19.54
CA TRP A 392 -6.35 22.87 -19.81
C TRP A 392 -5.43 23.32 -18.66
N GLN A 393 -4.62 22.39 -18.15
CA GLN A 393 -3.56 22.68 -17.19
C GLN A 393 -2.33 21.82 -17.51
N LEU A 394 -1.14 22.40 -17.34
CA LEU A 394 0.13 21.70 -17.39
C LEU A 394 0.90 22.02 -16.10
N THR A 395 1.10 21.01 -15.26
CA THR A 395 1.80 21.13 -13.99
C THR A 395 3.12 20.38 -14.07
N SER A 396 4.26 21.08 -14.15
CA SER A 396 5.59 20.47 -14.08
C SER A 396 6.03 20.31 -12.63
N ASP A 397 6.94 19.37 -12.38
CA ASP A 397 7.67 19.11 -11.11
C ASP A 397 8.53 20.28 -10.55
N GLY A 398 8.17 21.53 -10.84
CA GLY A 398 8.78 22.75 -10.30
C GLY A 398 9.99 23.27 -11.08
N ASN A 399 10.43 22.55 -12.12
CA ASN A 399 11.64 22.88 -12.88
C ASN A 399 11.38 23.30 -14.34
N ASP A 400 10.12 23.42 -14.76
CA ASP A 400 9.72 23.65 -16.16
C ASP A 400 10.40 22.65 -17.13
N ALA A 401 10.51 21.38 -16.69
CA ALA A 401 11.13 20.31 -17.48
C ALA A 401 10.37 20.08 -18.78
N ILE A 402 9.04 20.21 -18.72
CA ILE A 402 8.13 20.12 -19.86
C ILE A 402 7.24 21.36 -19.83
N THR A 403 7.20 22.11 -20.92
CA THR A 403 6.39 23.33 -21.05
C THR A 403 5.50 23.26 -22.27
N TRP A 404 4.51 24.13 -22.35
CA TRP A 404 3.84 24.41 -23.61
C TRP A 404 4.85 24.91 -24.65
N LYS A 405 4.81 24.36 -25.87
CA LYS A 405 5.58 24.90 -27.00
C LYS A 405 4.89 26.15 -27.54
N ASP A 406 3.60 25.98 -27.81
CA ASP A 406 2.70 27.01 -28.27
C ASP A 406 1.95 27.59 -27.05
N SER A 407 0.99 28.48 -27.25
CA SER A 407 0.10 28.86 -26.15
C SER A 407 -0.76 27.69 -25.71
N GLN A 408 -1.09 27.64 -24.42
CA GLN A 408 -2.15 26.77 -23.91
C GLN A 408 -3.43 26.96 -24.76
N PRO A 409 -4.15 25.89 -25.13
CA PRO A 409 -5.39 26.02 -25.89
C PRO A 409 -6.45 26.81 -25.13
N ASN A 410 -7.30 27.54 -25.85
CA ASN A 410 -8.39 28.28 -25.22
C ASN A 410 -9.55 27.34 -24.90
N GLU A 411 -10.36 27.76 -23.94
CA GLU A 411 -11.62 27.08 -23.64
C GLU A 411 -12.58 27.15 -24.82
N GLY A 412 -13.18 26.00 -25.15
CA GLY A 412 -14.13 25.84 -26.24
C GLY A 412 -13.49 25.54 -27.60
N ASP A 413 -12.16 25.50 -27.70
CA ASP A 413 -11.47 25.16 -28.95
C ASP A 413 -11.61 23.66 -29.28
N GLU A 414 -11.81 23.35 -30.56
CA GLU A 414 -11.66 22.00 -31.10
C GLU A 414 -10.16 21.67 -31.17
N VAL A 415 -9.66 20.93 -30.18
CA VAL A 415 -8.24 20.62 -30.05
C VAL A 415 -8.00 19.16 -30.36
N THR A 416 -7.53 18.89 -31.57
CA THR A 416 -7.13 17.54 -32.02
C THR A 416 -5.63 17.29 -31.82
N GLN A 417 -4.87 18.31 -31.41
CA GLN A 417 -3.43 18.21 -31.18
C GLN A 417 -2.95 19.30 -30.23
N VAL A 418 -2.03 18.95 -29.33
CA VAL A 418 -1.20 19.90 -28.56
C VAL A 418 0.28 19.62 -28.76
N THR A 419 1.09 20.66 -28.63
CA THR A 419 2.56 20.55 -28.73
C THR A 419 3.21 21.10 -27.47
N LEU A 420 4.08 20.27 -26.88
CA LEU A 420 4.87 20.59 -25.71
C LEU A 420 6.36 20.61 -26.08
N MET A 421 7.15 21.30 -25.26
CA MET A 421 8.61 21.29 -25.30
C MET A 421 9.16 20.53 -24.10
N VAL A 422 9.96 19.50 -24.37
CA VAL A 422 10.70 18.73 -23.37
C VAL A 422 12.14 19.24 -23.34
N HIS A 423 12.52 19.92 -22.25
CA HIS A 423 13.79 20.61 -22.13
C HIS A 423 14.87 19.77 -21.46
N LYS A 424 14.49 19.04 -20.42
CA LYS A 424 15.39 18.31 -19.52
C LYS A 424 14.62 17.24 -18.75
N GLN A 425 15.34 16.34 -18.11
CA GLN A 425 14.76 15.27 -17.28
C GLN A 425 13.85 15.86 -16.20
N GLY A 426 12.71 15.19 -15.99
CA GLY A 426 11.64 15.62 -15.09
C GLY A 426 10.29 15.09 -15.54
N SER A 427 9.25 15.45 -14.79
CA SER A 427 7.87 15.05 -15.07
C SER A 427 6.91 16.23 -15.12
N ALA A 428 5.82 16.06 -15.87
CA ALA A 428 4.70 16.98 -15.89
C ALA A 428 3.37 16.25 -16.01
N GLN A 429 2.32 16.87 -15.51
CA GLN A 429 0.94 16.40 -15.62
C GLN A 429 0.18 17.35 -16.54
N LEU A 430 -0.37 16.81 -17.63
CA LEU A 430 -1.24 17.52 -18.57
C LEU A 430 -2.68 17.09 -18.33
N SER A 431 -3.56 18.01 -17.97
CA SER A 431 -4.99 17.73 -17.77
C SER A 431 -5.87 18.64 -18.61
N PHE A 432 -7.04 18.13 -19.00
CA PHE A 432 -8.07 18.89 -19.71
C PHE A 432 -9.41 18.17 -19.64
N THR A 433 -10.49 18.86 -19.99
CA THR A 433 -11.83 18.30 -20.11
C THR A 433 -12.27 18.35 -21.57
N ALA A 434 -12.62 17.19 -22.15
CA ALA A 434 -13.26 17.12 -23.46
C ALA A 434 -14.77 17.33 -23.30
N VAL A 435 -15.36 18.18 -24.14
CA VAL A 435 -16.78 18.47 -24.21
C VAL A 435 -17.31 18.02 -25.57
N THR A 436 -18.20 17.03 -25.58
CA THR A 436 -18.83 16.53 -26.81
C THR A 436 -19.92 17.48 -27.32
N GLU A 437 -20.38 17.31 -28.56
CA GLU A 437 -21.53 18.07 -29.11
C GLU A 437 -22.81 17.98 -28.25
N ASN A 438 -22.97 16.90 -27.48
CA ASN A 438 -24.09 16.70 -26.57
C ASN A 438 -23.85 17.30 -25.18
N ASN A 439 -22.84 18.17 -25.01
CA ASN A 439 -22.41 18.76 -23.74
C ASN A 439 -21.99 17.75 -22.66
N LYS A 440 -21.64 16.50 -23.03
CA LYS A 440 -20.97 15.60 -22.07
C LYS A 440 -19.53 16.05 -21.86
N GLU A 441 -19.14 16.11 -20.60
CA GLU A 441 -17.82 16.54 -20.16
C GLU A 441 -17.03 15.36 -19.58
N ILE A 442 -15.81 15.14 -20.06
CA ILE A 442 -14.94 14.05 -19.64
C ILE A 442 -13.55 14.61 -19.39
N SER A 443 -13.11 14.56 -18.14
CA SER A 443 -11.78 15.03 -17.74
C SER A 443 -10.73 13.93 -17.92
N TYR A 444 -9.58 14.33 -18.47
CA TYR A 444 -8.43 13.49 -18.76
C TYR A 444 -7.19 14.04 -18.07
N THR A 445 -6.27 13.14 -17.70
CA THR A 445 -4.96 13.48 -17.17
C THR A 445 -3.90 12.57 -17.79
N ILE A 446 -2.81 13.17 -18.27
CA ILE A 446 -1.66 12.49 -18.86
C ILE A 446 -0.43 12.88 -18.03
N GLU A 447 0.20 11.90 -17.39
CA GLU A 447 1.50 12.02 -16.78
C GLU A 447 2.59 11.81 -17.83
N LEU A 448 3.50 12.77 -17.93
CA LEU A 448 4.59 12.82 -18.89
C LEU A 448 5.90 12.71 -18.12
N ILE A 449 6.71 11.70 -18.42
CA ILE A 449 7.94 11.42 -17.66
C ILE A 449 9.11 11.33 -18.63
N TYR A 450 10.04 12.29 -18.56
CA TYR A 450 11.31 12.23 -19.29
C TYR A 450 12.43 11.91 -18.31
N LYS A 451 12.98 10.70 -18.43
CA LYS A 451 14.02 10.19 -17.51
C LYS A 451 15.44 10.48 -17.95
#